data_AF-A0A257AC15-F1
#
_entry.id   AF-A0A257AC15-F1
#
_cell.length_a   1.000
_cell.length_b   1.000
_cell.length_c   1.000
_cell.angle_alpha   90.00
_cell.angle_beta   90.00
_cell.angle_gamma   90.00
#
_symmetry.space_group_name_H-M   'P 1'
#
loop_
_entity.id
_entity.type
_entity.pdbx_description
1 polymer ?
#
loop_
_entity_poly.entity_id
_entity_poly.type
_entity_poly.pdbx_seq_one_letter_code
_entity_poly.pdbx_strand_id
1 'polypeptide(L)' 'MLVWDEEPVIIDVGQTVRRSNPMAFSFLERDVENLVHFFKKFFPVEKDYVMKKLQEDEHEVC' A
#
# COMPACT_ATOMS: atom_id res chain seq x y z
N MET A 1 -5.36 8.55 3.55
CA MET A 1 -6.58 8.18 2.81
C MET A 1 -7.75 8.93 3.42
N LEU A 2 -8.59 9.54 2.60
CA LEU A 2 -9.85 10.15 3.02
C LEU A 2 -10.99 9.41 2.33
N VAL A 3 -12.19 9.49 2.90
CA VAL A 3 -13.42 9.04 2.21
C VAL A 3 -14.09 10.29 1.64
N TRP A 4 -14.28 10.31 0.32
CA TRP A 4 -15.06 11.34 -0.37
C TRP A 4 -16.07 10.62 -1.25
N ASP A 5 -17.36 10.94 -1.07
CA ASP A 5 -18.46 10.41 -1.90
C ASP A 5 -18.53 8.89 -1.79
N GLU A 6 -18.41 8.40 -0.55
CA GLU A 6 -18.40 6.97 -0.19
C GLU A 6 -17.21 6.17 -0.75
N GLU A 7 -16.33 6.80 -1.53
CA GLU A 7 -15.16 6.16 -2.13
C GLU A 7 -13.85 6.54 -1.41
N PRO A 8 -12.89 5.61 -1.28
CA PRO A 8 -11.57 5.90 -0.72
C PRO A 8 -10.72 6.69 -1.71
N VAL A 9 -10.27 7.88 -1.28
CA VAL A 9 -9.38 8.75 -2.06
C VAL A 9 -7.98 8.76 -1.44
N ILE A 10 -6.98 8.48 -2.28
CA ILE A 10 -5.56 8.63 -1.94
C ILE A 10 -5.20 10.12 -2.08
N ILE A 11 -4.66 10.69 -1.01
CA ILE A 11 -4.24 12.10 -0.94
C ILE A 11 -2.76 12.18 -0.57
N ASP A 12 -2.17 13.38 -0.70
CA ASP A 12 -0.75 13.64 -0.44
C ASP A 12 0.20 12.82 -1.33
N VAL A 13 -0.16 12.69 -2.62
CA VAL A 13 0.68 12.04 -3.64
C VAL A 13 1.99 12.80 -3.92
N GLY A 14 2.16 14.02 -3.37
CA GLY A 14 3.38 14.81 -3.52
C GLY A 14 4.61 14.16 -2.88
N GLN A 15 4.40 13.24 -1.93
CA GLN A 15 5.47 12.45 -1.29
C GLN A 15 5.74 11.11 -2.00
N THR A 16 5.14 10.86 -3.16
CA THR A 16 5.39 9.61 -3.91
C THR A 16 6.81 9.56 -4.45
N VAL A 17 7.40 8.36 -4.44
CA VAL A 17 8.72 8.11 -5.00
C VAL A 17 8.64 7.22 -6.22
N ARG A 18 9.56 7.40 -7.17
CA ARG A 18 9.74 6.45 -8.27
C ARG A 18 10.26 5.12 -7.74
N ARG A 19 9.90 4.03 -8.43
CA ARG A 19 10.41 2.68 -8.12
C ARG A 19 11.94 2.59 -8.10
N SER A 20 12.62 3.38 -8.91
CA SER A 20 14.08 3.44 -8.95
C SER A 20 14.72 4.06 -7.71
N ASN A 21 13.92 4.62 -6.80
CA ASN A 21 14.42 5.15 -5.54
C ASN A 21 14.92 3.99 -4.67
N PRO A 22 16.15 4.04 -4.13
CA PRO A 22 16.68 2.99 -3.24
C PRO A 22 15.79 2.68 -2.03
N MET A 23 15.00 3.66 -1.58
CA MET A 23 14.08 3.55 -0.44
C MET A 23 12.66 3.17 -0.83
N ALA A 24 12.35 2.98 -2.12
CA ALA A 24 10.99 2.71 -2.59
C ALA A 24 10.38 1.48 -1.90
N PHE A 25 11.15 0.41 -1.75
CA PHE A 25 10.68 -0.81 -1.09
C PHE A 25 10.39 -0.59 0.40
N SER A 26 11.28 0.11 1.11
CA SER A 26 11.06 0.42 2.53
C SER A 26 9.88 1.35 2.77
N PHE A 27 9.63 2.30 1.86
CA PHE A 27 8.43 3.15 1.93
C PHE A 27 7.17 2.35 1.67
N LEU A 28 7.17 1.47 0.65
CA LEU A 28 6.05 0.56 0.38
C LEU A 28 5.75 -0.34 1.58
N GLU A 29 6.79 -0.91 2.18
CA GLU A 29 6.65 -1.78 3.35
C GLU A 29 6.00 -1.04 4.54
N ARG A 30 6.44 0.20 4.81
CA ARG A 30 5.87 1.06 5.84
C ARG A 30 4.41 1.41 5.55
N ASP A 31 4.09 1.71 4.29
CA ASP A 31 2.73 2.06 3.90
C ASP A 31 1.78 0.87 4.05
N VAL A 32 2.23 -0.33 3.68
CA VAL A 32 1.48 -1.59 3.91
C VAL A 32 1.31 -1.85 5.40
N GLU A 33 2.35 -1.67 6.21
CA GLU A 33 2.26 -1.84 7.67
C GLU A 33 1.23 -0.89 8.28
N ASN A 34 1.21 0.38 7.86
CA ASN A 34 0.24 1.36 8.31
C ASN A 34 -1.20 0.94 7.96
N LEU A 35 -1.44 0.48 6.72
CA LEU A 35 -2.75 0.02 6.28
C LEU A 35 -3.19 -1.24 7.03
N VAL A 36 -2.32 -2.25 7.13
CA VAL A 36 -2.60 -3.49 7.87
C VAL A 36 -2.89 -3.20 9.34
N HIS A 37 -2.09 -2.33 9.98
CA HIS A 37 -2.32 -1.94 11.38
C HIS A 37 -3.68 -1.25 11.58
N PHE A 38 -4.10 -0.41 10.63
CA PHE A 38 -5.40 0.23 10.68
C PHE A 38 -6.53 -0.79 10.49
N PHE A 39 -6.43 -1.62 9.46
CA PHE A 39 -7.50 -2.48 8.99
C PHE A 39 -7.67 -3.80 9.76
N LYS A 40 -6.61 -4.30 10.41
CA LYS A 40 -6.68 -5.51 11.26
C LYS A 40 -7.73 -5.42 12.38
N LYS A 41 -8.17 -4.20 12.73
CA LYS A 41 -9.23 -3.93 13.71
C LYS A 41 -10.62 -4.28 13.18
N PHE A 42 -10.79 -4.34 11.86
CA PHE A 42 -12.06 -4.56 11.18
C PHE A 42 -12.13 -5.90 10.47
N PHE A 43 -11.00 -6.40 9.96
CA PHE A 43 -10.92 -7.68 9.26
C PHE A 43 -9.54 -8.34 9.43
N PRO A 44 -9.44 -9.68 9.36
CA PRO A 44 -8.16 -10.38 9.40
C PRO A 44 -7.37 -10.07 8.12
N VAL A 45 -6.28 -9.33 8.27
CA VAL A 45 -5.36 -8.98 7.18
C VAL A 45 -3.93 -9.06 7.69
N GLU A 46 -3.08 -9.70 6.89
CA GLU A 46 -1.68 -9.95 7.21
C GLU A 46 -0.77 -9.23 6.21
N LYS A 47 0.33 -8.66 6.73
CA LYS A 47 1.30 -7.90 5.92
C LYS A 47 1.89 -8.73 4.78
N ASP A 48 2.31 -9.95 5.08
CA ASP A 48 2.98 -10.82 4.10
C ASP A 48 2.07 -11.18 2.93
N TYR A 49 0.77 -11.36 3.21
CA TYR A 49 -0.22 -11.59 2.17
C TYR A 49 -0.34 -10.40 1.22
N VAL A 50 -0.46 -9.18 1.77
CA VAL A 50 -0.58 -7.95 0.97
C VAL A 50 0.69 -7.69 0.16
N MET A 51 1.87 -7.84 0.77
CA MET A 51 3.16 -7.66 0.09
C MET A 51 3.33 -8.65 -1.07
N LYS A 52 2.98 -9.92 -0.85
CA LYS A 52 3.02 -10.95 -1.90
C LYS A 52 2.08 -10.60 -3.05
N LYS A 53 0.85 -10.17 -2.74
CA LYS A 53 -0.13 -9.77 -3.77
C LYS A 53 0.36 -8.61 -4.63
N LEU A 54 0.92 -7.57 -4.01
CA LEU A 54 1.48 -6.43 -4.75
C LEU A 54 2.61 -6.84 -5.70
N GLN A 55 3.44 -7.81 -5.32
CA GLN A 55 4.50 -8.35 -6.16
C GLN A 55 3.97 -9.27 -7.27
N GLU A 56 2.92 -10.05 -7.01
CA GLU A 56 2.27 -10.89 -8.02
C GLU A 56 1.63 -10.04 -9.12
N ASP A 57 0.90 -8.99 -8.74
CA ASP A 57 0.24 -8.06 -9.67
C ASP A 57 1.29 -7.29 -10.52
N GLU A 58 2.52 -7.09 -10.02
CA GLU A 58 3.61 -6.52 -10.81
C GLU A 58 4.07 -7.43 -11.97
N HIS A 59 3.95 -8.74 -11.85
CA HIS A 59 4.38 -9.69 -12.88
C HIS A 59 3.35 -9.86 -14.01
N GLU A 60 2.09 -9.44 -13.81
CA GLU A 60 1.01 -9.59 -14.79
C GLU A 60 0.91 -8.39 -15.78
N VAL A 61 1.62 -7.29 -15.49
CA VAL A 61 1.62 -6.06 -16.30
C VAL A 61 2.90 -5.91 -17.15
N CYS A 62 3.72 -6.97 -17.29
CA CYS A 62 4.91 -7.01 -18.15
C CYS A 62 4.67 -7.85 -19.42
#